data_AF-A0A2R2MM70-F1
#
_entry.id   AF-A0A2R2MM70-F1
#
_cell.length_a   1.000
_cell.length_b   1.000
_cell.length_c   1.000
_cell.angle_alpha   90.00
_cell.angle_beta   90.00
_cell.angle_gamma   90.00
#
_symmetry.space_group_name_H-M   'P 1'
#
loop_
_entity.id
_entity.type
_entity.pdbx_description
1 polymer ?
#
loop_
_entity_poly.entity_id
_entity_poly.type
_entity_poly.pdbx_seq_one_letter_code
_entity_poly.pdbx_strand_id
1 'polypeptide(L)'
;MKEISETYFHWFCLQYPLCLLFRNENEEMVEILQDLHQRYVPLNEDGKEIREQIFFGGDQLTEERARNAQKARLDSDTLLEMLMGVLPKNEDWHAFRIAFQRTMEILSHPDTTGDAGTYFANATVTNNSNAKLSPLNEYNKVKEAFYLYLDAYIVAATMAYFGMEGMESGIMPGDLVHASKEDKSQWLLATLRPCVEHFVSLMGAPGSGRGGASLLCVWQGLQI
;
A
#
# COMPACT_ATOMS: atom_id res chain seq x y z
N MET A 1 -26.73 -10.56 -17.28
CA MET A 1 -27.20 -10.77 -15.89
C MET A 1 -26.20 -11.69 -15.23
N LYS A 2 -25.37 -11.31 -14.27
CA LYS A 2 -25.18 -10.06 -13.51
C LYS A 2 -23.67 -9.90 -13.32
N GLU A 3 -23.19 -8.67 -13.46
CA GLU A 3 -21.86 -8.25 -13.04
C GLU A 3 -21.67 -8.55 -11.55
N ILE A 4 -20.54 -9.16 -11.22
CA ILE A 4 -20.10 -9.33 -9.84
C ILE A 4 -19.24 -8.11 -9.52
N SER A 5 -19.78 -7.26 -8.65
CA SER A 5 -19.17 -6.03 -8.17
C SER A 5 -18.04 -6.36 -7.19
N GLU A 6 -16.83 -6.50 -7.70
CA GLU A 6 -15.61 -6.46 -6.90
C GLU A 6 -15.28 -5.00 -6.57
N THR A 7 -15.70 -4.53 -5.39
CA THR A 7 -15.23 -3.27 -4.82
C THR A 7 -14.12 -3.60 -3.84
N TYR A 8 -12.96 -3.99 -4.37
CA TYR A 8 -11.71 -3.92 -3.63
C TYR A 8 -11.32 -2.44 -3.57
N PHE A 9 -11.23 -1.89 -2.36
CA PHE A 9 -10.62 -0.59 -2.11
C PHE A 9 -9.10 -0.72 -2.30
N HIS A 10 -8.70 -0.90 -3.56
CA HIS A 10 -7.34 -0.70 -4.02
C HIS A 10 -7.36 0.69 -4.65
N TRP A 11 -6.58 1.61 -4.12
CA TRP A 11 -6.06 2.71 -4.94
C TRP A 11 -5.09 2.10 -5.97
N PHE A 12 -5.62 1.31 -6.91
CA PHE A 12 -4.97 1.11 -8.19
C PHE A 12 -5.22 2.41 -8.93
N CYS A 13 -4.27 3.35 -8.83
CA CYS A 13 -4.03 4.21 -9.98
C CYS A 13 -3.91 3.24 -11.16
N LEU A 14 -4.84 3.29 -12.11
CA LEU A 14 -4.72 2.57 -13.37
C LEU A 14 -3.41 3.03 -14.01
N GLN A 15 -2.34 2.29 -13.73
CA GLN A 15 -1.00 2.62 -14.19
C GLN A 15 -0.94 2.13 -15.63
N TYR A 16 -1.40 2.97 -16.54
CA TYR A 16 -1.16 2.74 -17.96
C TYR A 16 0.35 2.77 -18.17
N PRO A 17 0.96 1.71 -18.73
CA PRO A 17 2.35 1.81 -19.15
C PRO A 17 2.40 2.90 -20.22
N LEU A 18 2.90 4.08 -19.85
CA LEU A 18 3.16 5.16 -20.79
C LEU A 18 4.13 4.58 -21.84
N CYS A 19 3.77 4.72 -23.10
CA CYS A 19 4.63 4.27 -24.20
C CYS A 19 6.04 4.90 -24.08
N LEU A 20 7.07 4.16 -24.50
CA LEU A 20 8.46 4.60 -24.43
C LEU A 20 8.64 5.93 -25.18
N LEU A 21 8.92 7.00 -24.43
CA LEU A 21 9.34 8.29 -24.99
C LEU A 21 10.87 8.29 -25.06
N PHE A 22 11.43 8.39 -26.26
CA PHE A 22 12.86 8.51 -26.47
C PHE A 22 13.33 9.94 -26.23
N ARG A 23 13.25 10.39 -24.97
CA ARG A 23 13.65 11.74 -24.53
C ARG A 23 14.48 11.67 -23.27
N ASN A 24 15.40 12.61 -23.12
CA ASN A 24 16.26 12.72 -21.95
C ASN A 24 15.61 13.64 -20.90
N GLU A 25 15.21 13.07 -19.76
CA GLU A 25 14.62 13.84 -18.65
C GLU A 25 15.52 14.97 -18.12
N ASN A 26 16.84 14.91 -18.35
CA ASN A 26 17.78 15.94 -17.89
C ASN A 26 17.69 17.23 -18.69
N GLU A 27 17.34 17.15 -19.97
CA GLU A 27 17.42 18.28 -20.92
C GLU A 27 16.07 18.60 -21.55
N GLU A 28 15.24 17.57 -21.78
CA GLU A 28 14.04 17.64 -22.61
C GLU A 28 12.75 17.52 -21.78
N MET A 29 12.80 17.81 -20.47
CA MET A 29 11.64 17.65 -19.58
C MET A 29 10.41 18.43 -20.05
N VAL A 30 10.59 19.64 -20.58
CA VAL A 30 9.49 20.45 -21.14
C VAL A 30 8.79 19.71 -22.29
N GLU A 31 9.56 19.09 -23.17
CA GLU A 31 9.04 18.36 -24.33
C GLU A 31 8.33 17.08 -23.90
N ILE A 32 8.86 16.39 -22.89
CA ILE A 32 8.20 15.23 -22.25
C ILE A 32 6.84 15.65 -21.70
N LEU A 33 6.78 16.74 -20.93
CA LEU A 33 5.52 17.22 -20.36
C LEU A 33 4.55 17.67 -21.46
N GLN A 34 5.01 18.28 -22.55
CA GLN A 34 4.17 18.62 -23.71
C GLN A 34 3.59 17.37 -24.39
N ASP A 35 4.42 16.34 -24.61
CA ASP A 35 3.98 15.04 -25.15
C ASP A 35 2.90 14.40 -24.25
N LEU A 36 3.06 14.50 -22.93
CA LEU A 36 2.06 14.00 -21.98
C LEU A 36 0.74 14.78 -22.06
N HIS A 37 0.82 16.11 -22.19
CA HIS A 37 -0.37 16.95 -22.35
C HIS A 37 -1.14 16.66 -23.64
N GLN A 38 -0.42 16.38 -24.73
CA GLN A 38 -1.06 16.08 -26.02
C GLN A 38 -1.73 14.70 -26.05
N ARG A 39 -1.19 13.71 -25.33
CA ARG A 39 -1.64 12.30 -25.45
C ARG A 39 -2.55 11.85 -24.33
N TYR A 40 -2.34 12.35 -23.11
CA TYR A 40 -2.91 11.74 -21.90
C TYR A 40 -3.69 12.70 -21.01
N VAL A 41 -3.38 14.00 -21.03
CA VAL A 41 -4.13 14.96 -20.21
C VAL A 41 -5.53 15.13 -20.80
N PRO A 42 -6.60 14.79 -20.06
CA PRO A 42 -7.96 14.95 -20.56
C PRO A 42 -8.31 16.44 -20.66
N LEU A 43 -8.78 16.85 -21.84
CA LEU A 43 -9.23 18.21 -22.12
C LEU A 43 -10.77 18.26 -22.17
N ASN A 44 -11.34 19.45 -21.97
CA ASN A 44 -12.76 19.72 -22.20
C ASN A 44 -13.13 19.53 -23.69
N GLU A 45 -14.43 19.53 -24.01
CA GLU A 45 -14.93 19.33 -25.39
C GLU A 45 -14.34 20.34 -26.39
N ASP A 46 -14.02 21.55 -25.91
CA ASP A 46 -13.40 22.62 -26.69
C ASP A 46 -11.89 22.44 -26.91
N GLY A 47 -11.25 21.47 -26.25
CA GLY A 47 -9.81 21.17 -26.35
C GLY A 47 -8.88 22.24 -25.78
N LYS A 48 -9.40 23.24 -25.06
CA LYS A 48 -8.63 24.40 -24.56
C LYS A 48 -8.33 24.37 -23.07
N GLU A 49 -9.16 23.68 -22.30
CA GLU A 49 -9.06 23.65 -20.85
C GLU A 49 -8.79 22.23 -20.36
N ILE A 50 -7.96 22.12 -19.33
CA ILE A 50 -7.65 20.87 -18.65
C ILE A 50 -8.87 20.48 -17.81
N ARG A 51 -9.41 19.28 -18.07
CA ARG A 51 -10.53 18.74 -17.31
C ARG A 51 -10.08 18.14 -15.98
N GLU A 52 -8.98 17.39 -16.01
CA GLU A 52 -8.44 16.69 -14.85
C GLU A 52 -6.91 16.63 -14.95
N GLN A 53 -6.24 16.73 -13.80
CA GLN A 53 -4.79 16.57 -13.72
C GLN A 53 -4.44 15.09 -13.62
N ILE A 54 -3.39 14.69 -14.35
CA ILE A 54 -2.84 13.34 -14.25
C ILE A 54 -1.58 13.33 -13.37
N PHE A 55 -1.36 12.25 -12.63
CA PHE A 55 -0.13 12.10 -11.85
C PHE A 55 1.06 11.78 -12.78
N PHE A 56 2.15 12.51 -12.60
CA PHE A 56 3.44 12.21 -13.22
C PHE A 56 4.42 11.75 -12.15
N GLY A 57 4.51 10.42 -12.00
CA GLY A 57 5.35 9.76 -11.01
C GLY A 57 6.78 9.58 -11.48
N GLY A 58 7.74 9.80 -10.58
CA GLY A 58 9.16 9.56 -10.83
C GLY A 58 9.97 9.61 -9.54
N ASP A 59 11.29 9.50 -9.63
CA ASP A 59 12.14 9.72 -8.47
C ASP A 59 12.21 11.22 -8.10
N GLN A 60 12.95 11.53 -7.03
CA GLN A 60 13.10 12.90 -6.56
C GLN A 60 13.65 13.86 -7.63
N LEU A 61 14.53 13.39 -8.52
CA LEU A 61 15.12 14.22 -9.57
C LEU A 61 14.14 14.43 -10.73
N THR A 62 13.41 13.39 -11.14
CA THR A 62 12.36 13.50 -12.16
C THR A 62 11.29 14.50 -11.70
N GLU A 63 10.86 14.41 -10.44
CA GLU A 63 9.84 15.29 -9.86
C GLU A 63 10.33 16.76 -9.77
N GLU A 64 11.57 16.97 -9.31
CA GLU A 64 12.16 18.32 -9.27
C GLU A 64 12.24 18.94 -10.67
N ARG A 65 12.70 18.18 -11.67
CA ARG A 65 12.82 18.66 -13.05
C ARG A 65 11.46 18.99 -13.66
N ALA A 66 10.45 18.16 -13.45
CA ALA A 66 9.08 18.43 -13.91
C ALA A 66 8.54 19.73 -13.29
N ARG A 67 8.75 19.92 -11.99
CA ARG A 67 8.37 21.17 -11.30
C ARG A 67 9.12 22.38 -11.85
N ASN A 68 10.41 22.25 -12.14
CA ASN A 68 11.22 23.32 -12.71
C ASN A 68 10.77 23.66 -14.14
N ALA A 69 10.41 22.66 -14.95
CA ALA A 69 9.84 22.85 -16.28
C ALA A 69 8.50 23.61 -16.24
N GLN A 70 7.62 23.29 -15.29
CA GLN A 70 6.39 24.04 -15.04
C GLN A 70 6.67 25.48 -14.60
N LYS A 71 7.61 25.67 -13.65
CA LYS A 71 8.03 26.99 -13.19
C LYS A 71 8.55 27.88 -14.32
N ALA A 72 9.29 27.30 -15.27
CA ALA A 72 9.80 28.02 -16.43
C ALA A 72 8.70 28.51 -17.39
N ARG A 73 7.47 28.00 -17.25
CA ARG A 73 6.30 28.36 -18.08
C ARG A 73 5.18 29.04 -17.33
N LEU A 74 5.40 29.44 -16.07
CA LEU A 74 4.39 30.13 -15.26
C LEU A 74 3.93 31.48 -15.85
N ASP A 75 4.71 32.06 -16.77
CA ASP A 75 4.38 33.32 -17.43
C ASP A 75 3.40 33.16 -18.61
N SER A 76 2.95 31.95 -18.94
CA SER A 76 1.96 31.72 -20.01
C SER A 76 0.53 32.12 -19.61
N ASP A 77 -0.34 32.36 -20.59
CA ASP A 77 -1.72 32.83 -20.32
C ASP A 77 -2.69 31.69 -19.95
N THR A 78 -2.35 30.45 -20.29
CA THR A 78 -3.23 29.28 -20.08
C THR A 78 -2.58 28.18 -19.27
N LEU A 79 -3.37 27.46 -18.46
CA LEU A 79 -2.90 26.32 -17.67
C LEU A 79 -2.31 25.20 -18.55
N LEU A 80 -2.79 25.07 -19.79
CA LEU A 80 -2.28 24.11 -20.76
C LEU A 80 -0.85 24.47 -21.20
N GLU A 81 -0.59 25.74 -21.49
CA GLU A 81 0.75 26.24 -21.85
C GLU A 81 1.73 26.21 -20.68
N MET A 82 1.23 26.48 -19.46
CA MET A 82 1.96 26.32 -18.21
C MET A 82 2.29 24.86 -17.86
N LEU A 83 1.76 23.89 -18.61
CA LEU A 83 1.93 22.45 -18.38
C LEU A 83 1.36 21.99 -17.03
N MET A 84 0.25 22.61 -16.58
CA MET A 84 -0.38 22.35 -15.28
C MET A 84 -1.42 21.22 -15.31
N GLY A 85 -1.52 20.47 -16.40
CA GLY A 85 -2.34 19.26 -16.51
C GLY A 85 -1.66 18.01 -15.97
N VAL A 86 -0.39 18.11 -15.58
CA VAL A 86 0.35 17.06 -14.89
C VAL A 86 0.68 17.50 -13.47
N LEU A 87 0.52 16.59 -12.51
CA LEU A 87 0.89 16.79 -11.13
C LEU A 87 2.15 15.94 -10.84
N PRO A 88 3.34 16.56 -10.76
CA PRO A 88 4.56 15.85 -10.39
C PRO A 88 4.40 15.23 -9.01
N LYS A 89 4.67 13.93 -8.91
CA LYS A 89 4.55 13.16 -7.69
C LYS A 89 5.86 12.41 -7.48
N ASN A 90 6.46 12.62 -6.31
CA ASN A 90 7.62 11.82 -5.93
C ASN A 90 7.13 10.41 -5.57
N GLU A 91 7.57 9.44 -6.36
CA GLU A 91 7.38 8.02 -6.13
C GLU A 91 8.71 7.45 -5.64
N ASP A 92 9.10 7.85 -4.42
CA ASP A 92 10.37 7.47 -3.79
C ASP A 92 10.36 5.99 -3.37
N TRP A 93 10.44 5.15 -4.40
CA TRP A 93 10.60 3.72 -4.26
C TRP A 93 11.84 3.36 -3.47
N HIS A 94 12.89 4.18 -3.53
CA HIS A 94 14.14 3.97 -2.81
C HIS A 94 13.93 4.12 -1.31
N ALA A 95 13.25 5.18 -0.85
CA ALA A 95 12.90 5.35 0.55
C ALA A 95 12.04 4.18 1.06
N PHE A 96 11.03 3.75 0.29
CA PHE A 96 10.22 2.58 0.64
C PHE A 96 11.07 1.32 0.78
N ARG A 97 11.96 1.06 -0.19
CA ARG A 97 12.88 -0.08 -0.21
C ARG A 97 13.81 -0.08 1.00
N ILE A 98 14.35 1.08 1.35
CA ILE A 98 15.26 1.23 2.51
C ILE A 98 14.48 0.98 3.82
N ALA A 99 13.29 1.55 3.97
CA ALA A 99 12.46 1.33 5.16
C ALA A 99 12.07 -0.15 5.30
N PHE A 100 11.69 -0.79 4.20
CA PHE A 100 11.37 -2.22 4.18
C PHE A 100 12.59 -3.07 4.54
N GLN A 101 13.77 -2.76 3.99
CA GLN A 101 15.00 -3.46 4.34
C GLN A 101 15.29 -3.36 5.84
N ARG A 102 15.21 -2.17 6.45
CA ARG A 102 15.43 -2.00 7.90
C ARG A 102 14.41 -2.76 8.73
N THR A 103 13.15 -2.77 8.30
CA THR A 103 12.09 -3.54 8.96
C THR A 103 12.41 -5.02 8.93
N MET A 104 12.83 -5.54 7.79
CA MET A 104 13.21 -6.95 7.63
C MET A 104 14.45 -7.32 8.44
N GLU A 105 15.47 -6.45 8.52
CA GLU A 105 16.65 -6.66 9.38
C GLU A 105 16.27 -6.89 10.85
N ILE A 106 15.22 -6.22 11.33
CA ILE A 106 14.69 -6.41 12.70
C ILE A 106 13.89 -7.71 12.80
N LEU A 107 12.99 -7.97 11.84
CA LEU A 107 12.02 -9.06 11.93
C LEU A 107 12.59 -10.43 11.58
N SER A 108 13.61 -10.50 10.71
CA SER A 108 14.18 -11.74 10.20
C SER A 108 15.45 -12.17 10.94
N HIS A 109 15.61 -11.76 12.21
CA HIS A 109 16.79 -12.13 12.98
C HIS A 109 16.80 -13.65 13.29
N PRO A 110 17.84 -14.42 12.93
CA PRO A 110 17.84 -15.88 13.07
C PRO A 110 17.62 -16.39 14.50
N ASP A 111 18.05 -15.63 15.51
CA ASP A 111 17.87 -15.98 16.93
C ASP A 111 16.40 -16.10 17.34
N THR A 112 15.49 -15.51 16.57
CA THR A 112 14.04 -15.57 16.83
C THR A 112 13.38 -16.87 16.36
N THR A 113 14.16 -17.85 15.86
CA THR A 113 13.62 -19.14 15.39
C THR A 113 12.76 -19.86 16.44
N GLY A 114 13.15 -19.77 17.72
CA GLY A 114 12.41 -20.39 18.83
C GLY A 114 11.21 -19.56 19.31
N ASP A 115 11.11 -18.31 18.89
CA ASP A 115 10.07 -17.38 19.31
C ASP A 115 8.89 -17.50 18.34
N ALA A 116 7.94 -18.37 18.68
CA ALA A 116 6.71 -18.58 17.91
C ALA A 116 5.98 -17.25 17.68
N GLY A 117 5.58 -17.01 16.45
CA GLY A 117 4.94 -15.75 16.06
C GLY A 117 5.90 -14.64 15.65
N THR A 118 7.20 -14.91 15.52
CA THR A 118 8.13 -14.01 14.80
C THR A 118 8.21 -14.36 13.32
N TYR A 119 8.63 -13.39 12.50
CA TYR A 119 8.72 -13.58 11.05
C TYR A 119 9.69 -14.72 10.68
N PHE A 120 10.84 -14.82 11.35
CA PHE A 120 11.82 -15.89 11.07
C PHE A 120 11.34 -17.27 11.52
N ALA A 121 10.64 -17.35 12.66
CA ALA A 121 10.00 -18.59 13.11
C ALA A 121 8.95 -19.06 12.08
N ASN A 122 8.08 -18.17 11.62
CA ASN A 122 7.07 -18.50 10.61
C ASN A 122 7.70 -18.98 9.30
N ALA A 123 8.73 -18.27 8.81
CA ALA A 123 9.47 -18.68 7.62
C ALA A 123 10.11 -20.06 7.75
N THR A 124 10.45 -20.48 8.97
CA THR A 124 11.00 -21.80 9.26
C THR A 124 9.92 -22.88 9.32
N VAL A 125 8.81 -22.60 10.02
CA VAL A 125 7.68 -23.53 10.14
C VAL A 125 7.01 -23.78 8.79
N THR A 126 6.83 -22.75 7.97
CA THR A 126 6.23 -22.86 6.62
C THR A 126 7.22 -23.35 5.57
N ASN A 127 8.48 -23.58 5.96
CA ASN A 127 9.59 -23.92 5.05
C ASN A 127 9.70 -22.96 3.84
N ASN A 128 9.43 -21.68 4.05
CA ASN A 128 9.48 -20.65 3.03
C ASN A 128 10.90 -20.09 2.91
N SER A 129 11.68 -20.61 1.95
CA SER A 129 13.04 -20.15 1.68
C SER A 129 13.10 -18.72 1.15
N ASN A 130 12.07 -18.28 0.40
CA ASN A 130 11.98 -16.90 -0.12
C ASN A 130 11.92 -15.87 1.00
N ALA A 131 11.23 -16.19 2.09
CA ALA A 131 11.11 -15.32 3.25
C ALA A 131 12.46 -15.08 3.96
N LYS A 132 13.44 -15.98 3.78
CA LYS A 132 14.77 -15.92 4.41
C LYS A 132 15.83 -15.23 3.55
N LEU A 133 15.47 -14.79 2.34
CA LEU A 133 16.39 -14.10 1.43
C LEU A 133 16.64 -12.66 1.88
N SER A 134 17.71 -12.07 1.34
CA SER A 134 18.00 -10.66 1.58
C SER A 134 17.02 -9.76 0.81
N PRO A 135 16.28 -8.86 1.47
CA PRO A 135 15.35 -7.93 0.82
C PRO A 135 16.06 -6.91 -0.08
N LEU A 136 17.38 -6.73 0.07
CA LEU A 136 18.18 -5.87 -0.81
C LEU A 136 18.24 -6.42 -2.24
N ASN A 137 18.42 -7.73 -2.38
CA ASN A 137 18.59 -8.37 -3.68
C ASN A 137 17.27 -8.94 -4.21
N GLU A 138 16.44 -9.46 -3.31
CA GLU A 138 15.28 -10.29 -3.65
C GLU A 138 13.98 -9.71 -3.08
N TYR A 139 13.83 -8.40 -3.24
CA TYR A 139 12.73 -7.64 -2.62
C TYR A 139 11.34 -8.18 -2.92
N ASN A 140 11.00 -8.50 -4.18
CA ASN A 140 9.66 -8.97 -4.52
C ASN A 140 9.33 -10.29 -3.82
N LYS A 141 10.29 -11.22 -3.76
CA LYS A 141 10.12 -12.53 -3.11
C LYS A 141 9.92 -12.38 -1.60
N VAL A 142 10.70 -11.51 -0.96
CA VAL A 142 10.58 -11.25 0.50
C VAL A 142 9.30 -10.50 0.81
N LYS A 143 8.91 -9.54 -0.03
CA LYS A 143 7.68 -8.75 0.10
C LYS A 143 6.42 -9.61 0.05
N GLU A 144 6.36 -10.56 -0.88
CA GLU A 144 5.23 -11.50 -0.98
C GLU A 144 5.06 -12.32 0.31
N ALA A 145 6.16 -12.86 0.84
CA ALA A 145 6.12 -13.61 2.10
C ALA A 145 5.73 -12.73 3.30
N PHE A 146 6.23 -11.49 3.34
CA PHE A 146 5.88 -10.51 4.37
C PHE A 146 4.40 -10.20 4.38
N TYR A 147 3.78 -9.92 3.23
CA TYR A 147 2.35 -9.67 3.17
C TYR A 147 1.52 -10.89 3.54
N LEU A 148 1.91 -12.08 3.09
CA LEU A 148 1.22 -13.31 3.48
C LEU A 148 1.16 -13.48 5.01
N TYR A 149 2.27 -13.25 5.70
CA TYR A 149 2.30 -13.35 7.16
C TYR A 149 1.53 -12.22 7.83
N LEU A 150 1.65 -10.99 7.32
CA LEU A 150 0.89 -9.85 7.83
C LEU A 150 -0.62 -10.09 7.74
N ASP A 151 -1.10 -10.56 6.59
CA ASP A 151 -2.51 -10.89 6.38
C ASP A 151 -2.97 -11.99 7.33
N ALA A 152 -2.16 -13.02 7.52
CA ALA A 152 -2.46 -14.08 8.49
C ALA A 152 -2.57 -13.53 9.93
N TYR A 153 -1.70 -12.61 10.34
CA TYR A 153 -1.81 -11.95 11.65
C TYR A 153 -3.06 -11.09 11.77
N ILE A 154 -3.42 -10.33 10.73
CA ILE A 154 -4.62 -9.50 10.73
C ILE A 154 -5.87 -10.37 10.87
N VAL A 155 -5.95 -11.47 10.12
CA VAL A 155 -7.07 -12.42 10.20
C VAL A 155 -7.13 -13.06 11.58
N ALA A 156 -6.01 -13.57 12.09
CA ALA A 156 -5.96 -14.20 13.41
C ALA A 156 -6.34 -13.22 14.55
N ALA A 157 -5.86 -11.97 14.49
CA ALA A 157 -6.20 -10.93 15.46
C ALA A 157 -7.69 -10.58 15.41
N THR A 158 -8.24 -10.44 14.20
CA THR A 158 -9.67 -10.15 13.99
C THR A 158 -10.52 -11.29 14.53
N MET A 159 -10.19 -12.55 14.19
CA MET A 159 -10.92 -13.72 14.67
C MET A 159 -10.88 -13.83 16.19
N ALA A 160 -9.71 -13.61 16.80
CA ALA A 160 -9.56 -13.64 18.25
C ALA A 160 -10.37 -12.55 18.96
N TYR A 161 -10.43 -11.33 18.40
CA TYR A 161 -11.17 -10.21 18.99
C TYR A 161 -12.69 -10.43 18.92
N PHE A 162 -13.19 -10.94 17.80
CA PHE A 162 -14.63 -11.16 17.60
C PHE A 162 -15.11 -12.54 18.07
N GLY A 163 -14.23 -13.40 18.61
CA GLY A 163 -14.59 -14.74 19.06
C GLY A 163 -15.04 -15.67 17.93
N MET A 164 -14.44 -15.51 16.75
CA MET A 164 -14.76 -16.26 15.54
C MET A 164 -14.12 -17.65 15.57
N GLU A 165 -14.91 -18.71 15.39
CA GLU A 165 -14.42 -20.09 15.34
C GLU A 165 -13.74 -20.44 14.00
N GLY A 166 -14.01 -19.67 12.94
CA GLY A 166 -13.47 -19.92 11.61
C GLY A 166 -13.68 -18.75 10.64
N MET A 167 -13.03 -18.81 9.47
CA MET A 167 -13.09 -17.75 8.45
C MET A 167 -14.49 -17.55 7.84
N GLU A 168 -15.33 -18.59 7.89
CA GLU A 168 -16.71 -18.55 7.37
C GLU A 168 -17.70 -17.89 8.34
N SER A 169 -17.26 -17.55 9.55
CA SER A 169 -18.12 -16.84 10.49
C SER A 169 -18.30 -15.39 10.06
N GLY A 170 -19.55 -14.95 9.94
CA GLY A 170 -19.88 -13.59 9.53
C GLY A 170 -20.25 -12.74 10.74
N ILE A 171 -19.55 -11.62 10.92
CA ILE A 171 -19.89 -10.61 11.94
C ILE A 171 -20.78 -9.48 11.40
N MET A 172 -21.00 -9.44 10.08
CA MET A 172 -21.77 -8.38 9.43
C MET A 172 -23.28 -8.58 9.66
N PRO A 173 -23.99 -7.59 10.23
CA PRO A 173 -25.45 -7.65 10.35
C PRO A 173 -26.14 -7.81 9.00
N GLY A 174 -27.21 -8.62 8.95
CA GLY A 174 -27.96 -8.88 7.72
C GLY A 174 -28.55 -7.62 7.07
N ASP A 175 -28.92 -6.63 7.89
CA ASP A 175 -29.49 -5.36 7.42
C ASP A 175 -28.50 -4.52 6.60
N LEU A 176 -27.20 -4.70 6.83
CA LEU A 176 -26.14 -4.00 6.10
C LEU A 176 -25.88 -4.61 4.73
N VAL A 177 -26.37 -5.81 4.41
CA VAL A 177 -26.17 -6.45 3.09
C VAL A 177 -26.73 -5.58 1.97
N HIS A 178 -27.87 -4.92 2.21
CA HIS A 178 -28.56 -4.07 1.24
C HIS A 178 -28.28 -2.56 1.40
N ALA A 179 -27.44 -2.18 2.35
CA ALA A 179 -27.08 -0.78 2.58
C ALA A 179 -26.15 -0.21 1.49
N SER A 180 -26.01 1.12 1.47
CA SER A 180 -25.10 1.84 0.57
C SER A 180 -23.63 1.46 0.84
N LYS A 181 -22.73 1.73 -0.12
CA LYS A 181 -21.30 1.44 0.05
C LYS A 181 -20.70 2.27 1.18
N GLU A 182 -21.15 3.52 1.31
CA GLU A 182 -20.76 4.46 2.35
C GLU A 182 -21.15 3.94 3.73
N ASP A 183 -22.40 3.47 3.91
CA ASP A 183 -22.87 2.93 5.20
C ASP A 183 -22.11 1.66 5.61
N LYS A 184 -21.82 0.78 4.64
CA LYS A 184 -20.97 -0.42 4.86
C LYS A 184 -19.56 -0.03 5.29
N SER A 185 -18.97 0.98 4.65
CA SER A 185 -17.64 1.47 4.98
C SER A 185 -17.59 2.08 6.38
N GLN A 186 -18.58 2.90 6.74
CA GLN A 186 -18.68 3.51 8.06
C GLN A 186 -18.83 2.46 9.16
N TRP A 187 -19.70 1.47 8.96
CA TRP A 187 -19.87 0.36 9.90
C TRP A 187 -18.58 -0.45 10.06
N LEU A 188 -17.89 -0.78 8.95
CA LEU A 188 -16.65 -1.55 8.99
C LEU A 188 -15.57 -0.80 9.79
N LEU A 189 -15.38 0.50 9.51
CA LEU A 189 -14.41 1.32 10.21
C LEU A 189 -14.74 1.50 11.70
N ALA A 190 -16.03 1.68 12.03
CA ALA A 190 -16.49 1.77 13.42
C ALA A 190 -16.26 0.46 14.19
N THR A 191 -16.40 -0.68 13.51
CA THR A 191 -16.26 -2.03 14.10
C THR A 191 -14.79 -2.43 14.26
N LEU A 192 -13.92 -2.10 13.28
CA LEU A 192 -12.51 -2.48 13.30
C LEU A 192 -11.64 -1.55 14.15
N ARG A 193 -12.01 -0.28 14.32
CA ARG A 193 -11.22 0.68 15.11
C ARG A 193 -10.93 0.18 16.55
N PRO A 194 -11.91 -0.29 17.33
CA PRO A 194 -11.66 -0.84 18.66
C PRO A 194 -10.75 -2.08 18.65
N CYS A 195 -10.87 -2.93 17.62
CA CYS A 195 -10.03 -4.11 17.44
C CYS A 195 -8.56 -3.71 17.25
N VAL A 196 -8.29 -2.77 16.36
CA VAL A 196 -6.93 -2.27 16.11
C VAL A 196 -6.37 -1.60 17.35
N GLU A 197 -7.15 -0.75 18.02
CA GLU A 197 -6.74 -0.08 19.26
C GLU A 197 -6.39 -1.09 20.37
N HIS A 198 -7.13 -2.20 20.49
CA HIS A 198 -6.83 -3.26 21.45
C HIS A 198 -5.43 -3.86 21.24
N PHE A 199 -5.08 -4.25 20.01
CA PHE A 199 -3.79 -4.87 19.73
C PHE A 199 -2.62 -3.88 19.69
N VAL A 200 -2.86 -2.63 19.28
CA VAL A 200 -1.83 -1.58 19.29
C VAL A 200 -1.55 -1.09 20.71
N SER A 201 -2.57 -0.93 21.57
CA SER A 201 -2.38 -0.46 22.95
C SER A 201 -1.69 -1.48 23.86
N LEU A 202 -1.86 -2.78 23.60
CA LEU A 202 -1.12 -3.84 24.29
C LEU A 202 0.41 -3.71 24.13
N MET A 203 0.88 -3.05 23.07
CA MET A 203 2.31 -2.78 22.84
C MET A 203 2.84 -1.56 23.63
N GLY A 204 1.95 -0.77 24.26
CA GLY A 204 2.28 0.50 24.89
C GLY A 204 2.26 0.53 26.42
N ALA A 205 1.99 -0.59 27.11
CA ALA A 205 1.94 -0.61 28.57
C ALA A 205 3.33 -0.72 29.21
N PRO A 206 3.85 0.31 29.91
CA PRO A 206 5.09 0.18 30.67
C PRO A 206 4.79 -0.54 31.98
N GLY A 207 5.03 -1.86 32.03
CA GLY A 207 5.03 -2.59 33.31
C GLY A 207 4.48 -4.01 33.34
N SER A 208 4.03 -4.61 32.23
CA SER A 208 3.75 -6.05 32.25
C SER A 208 5.06 -6.81 32.08
N GLY A 209 5.55 -7.37 33.20
CA GLY A 209 6.78 -8.12 33.28
C GLY A 209 6.91 -9.21 32.22
N ARG A 210 8.17 -9.57 31.94
CA ARG A 210 8.58 -10.73 31.14
C ARG A 210 7.69 -11.94 31.49
N GLY A 211 6.81 -12.30 30.57
CA GLY A 211 5.94 -13.46 30.66
C GLY A 211 5.23 -13.59 29.34
N GLY A 212 5.60 -14.61 28.56
CA GLY A 212 5.13 -14.85 27.19
C GLY A 212 3.62 -15.05 27.11
N ALA A 213 2.89 -13.94 26.98
CA ALA A 213 1.48 -13.91 26.62
C ALA A 213 1.28 -12.79 25.59
N SER A 214 1.93 -12.94 24.43
CA SER A 214 1.75 -12.07 23.27
C SER A 214 1.72 -12.98 22.05
N LEU A 215 0.56 -13.06 21.38
CA LEU A 215 0.25 -13.88 20.18
C LEU A 215 0.38 -15.42 20.29
N LEU A 216 1.21 -15.95 21.21
CA LEU A 216 1.37 -17.38 21.47
C LEU A 216 0.05 -18.06 21.87
N CYS A 217 -0.82 -17.38 22.62
CA CYS A 217 -2.14 -17.91 23.00
C CYS A 217 -3.12 -18.04 21.81
N VAL A 218 -3.01 -17.17 20.79
CA VAL A 218 -3.88 -17.27 19.60
C VAL A 218 -3.46 -18.45 18.73
N TRP A 219 -2.15 -18.70 18.62
CA TRP A 219 -1.63 -19.85 17.87
C TRP A 219 -1.77 -21.20 18.59
N GLN A 220 -1.70 -21.24 19.93
CA GLN A 220 -1.91 -22.48 20.71
C GLN A 220 -3.39 -22.92 20.78
N GLY A 221 -4.34 -22.01 20.55
CA GLY A 221 -5.77 -22.34 20.47
C GLY A 221 -6.23 -22.89 19.11
N LEU A 222 -5.42 -22.73 18.07
CA LEU A 222 -5.65 -23.20 16.69
C LEU A 222 -4.78 -24.43 16.38
N GLN A 223 -4.82 -25.45 17.26
CA GLN A 223 -4.29 -26.77 16.88
C GLN A 223 -5.32 -27.49 16.00
N ILE A 224 -5.05 -27.53 14.70
CA ILE A 224 -5.47 -28.62 13.80
C ILE A 224 -4.38 -29.70 13.87
#